data_AF-A0A1F8JS73-F1
#
_entry.id   AF-A0A1F8JS73-F1
#
_cell.length_a   1.000
_cell.length_b   1.000
_cell.length_c   1.000
_cell.angle_alpha   90.00
_cell.angle_beta   90.00
_cell.angle_gamma   90.00
#
_symmetry.space_group_name_H-M   'P 1'
#
loop_
_entity.id
_entity.type
_entity.pdbx_description
1 polymer ?
#
loop_
_entity_poly.entity_id
_entity_poly.type
_entity_poly.pdbx_seq_one_letter_code
_entity_poly.pdbx_strand_id
1 'polypeptide(L)' 'MLKLQEIRQEKSERLNERINEIEKELYALKNELKLSRKIEKPHMLKALKKEKARILTILTENNKQG' A
#
# COMPACT_ATOMS: atom_id res chain seq x y z
N MET A 1 9.18 0.79 3.93
CA MET A 1 7.82 0.78 4.54
C MET A 1 7.67 2.05 5.34
N LEU A 2 6.66 2.87 5.05
CA LEU A 2 6.43 4.14 5.76
C LEU A 2 6.17 3.91 7.26
N LYS A 3 6.69 4.81 8.10
CA LYS A 3 6.40 4.83 9.54
C LYS A 3 4.97 5.33 9.78
N LEU A 4 4.36 4.88 10.87
CA LEU A 4 2.94 5.14 11.12
C LEU A 4 2.68 6.63 11.37
N GLN A 5 3.64 7.32 11.97
CA GLN A 5 3.60 8.77 12.19
C GLN A 5 3.66 9.56 10.87
N GLU A 6 4.47 9.12 9.91
CA GLU A 6 4.56 9.76 8.59
C GLU A 6 3.22 9.68 7.84
N ILE A 7 2.55 8.52 7.92
CA ILE A 7 1.22 8.31 7.31
C ILE A 7 0.16 9.22 7.98
N ARG A 8 0.23 9.43 9.30
CA ARG A 8 -0.71 10.32 10.02
C ARG A 8 -0.55 11.79 9.66
N GLN A 9 0.67 12.21 9.34
CA GLN A 9 1.01 13.61 9.02
C GLN A 9 0.78 13.94 7.55
N GLU A 10 0.59 12.95 6.69
CA GLU A 10 0.32 13.17 5.28
C GLU A 10 -1.12 13.61 5.00
N LYS A 11 -1.28 14.34 3.88
CA LYS A 11 -2.60 14.73 3.36
C LYS A 11 -3.32 13.51 2.79
N SER A 12 -4.63 13.44 3.00
CA SER A 12 -5.47 12.34 2.49
C SER A 12 -5.33 12.11 0.97
N GLU A 13 -5.15 13.18 0.19
CA GLU A 13 -4.91 13.09 -1.26
C GLU A 13 -3.63 12.32 -1.58
N ARG A 14 -2.54 12.61 -0.87
CA ARG A 14 -1.25 11.96 -1.05
C ARG A 14 -1.28 10.48 -0.60
N LEU A 15 -2.00 10.20 0.48
CA LEU A 15 -2.28 8.83 0.91
C LEU A 15 -3.07 8.03 -0.13
N ASN A 16 -4.02 8.66 -0.82
CA ASN A 16 -4.77 8.04 -1.91
C ASN A 16 -3.90 7.80 -3.15
N GLU A 17 -3.03 8.75 -3.51
CA GLU A 17 -2.01 8.55 -4.55
C GLU A 17 -1.12 7.34 -4.22
N ARG A 18 -0.65 7.24 -2.97
CA ARG A 18 0.17 6.11 -2.52
C ARG A 18 -0.57 4.78 -2.60
N ILE A 19 -1.87 4.75 -2.29
CA ILE A 19 -2.69 3.55 -2.48
C ILE A 19 -2.71 3.13 -3.96
N ASN A 20 -2.90 4.07 -4.87
CA ASN A 20 -2.93 3.80 -6.31
C ASN A 20 -1.58 3.24 -6.81
N GLU A 21 -0.46 3.77 -6.31
CA GLU A 21 0.88 3.24 -6.60
C GLU A 21 1.04 1.80 -6.13
N ILE A 22 0.70 1.52 -4.86
CA ILE A 22 0.77 0.18 -4.29
C ILE A 22 -0.09 -0.80 -5.09
N GLU A 23 -1.27 -0.40 -5.55
CA GLU A 23 -2.12 -1.25 -6.38
C GLU A 23 -1.47 -1.61 -7.72
N LYS A 24 -0.82 -0.66 -8.38
CA LYS A 24 -0.04 -0.90 -9.60
C LYS A 24 1.13 -1.86 -9.33
N GLU A 25 1.87 -1.66 -8.25
CA GLU A 25 2.97 -2.54 -7.85
C GLU A 25 2.49 -3.97 -7.55
N LEU A 26 1.39 -4.10 -6.81
CA LEU A 26 0.78 -5.40 -6.53
C LEU A 26 0.29 -6.10 -7.80
N TYR A 27 -0.25 -5.34 -8.76
CA TYR A 27 -0.68 -5.87 -10.05
C TYR A 27 0.52 -6.39 -10.85
N ALA A 28 1.61 -5.62 -10.92
CA ALA A 28 2.84 -6.04 -11.59
C ALA A 28 3.41 -7.33 -11.00
N LEU A 29 3.54 -7.41 -9.67
CA LEU A 29 4.01 -8.61 -8.97
C LEU A 29 3.11 -9.83 -9.21
N LYS A 30 1.79 -9.65 -9.19
CA LYS A 30 0.86 -10.74 -9.50
C LYS A 30 0.99 -11.23 -10.94
N ASN A 31 1.20 -10.32 -11.88
CA ASN A 31 1.42 -10.68 -13.28
C ASN A 31 2.75 -11.41 -13.47
N GLU A 32 3.82 -10.96 -12.82
CA GLU A 32 5.12 -11.66 -12.83
C GLU A 32 4.97 -13.10 -12.33
N LEU A 33 4.24 -13.31 -11.23
CA LEU A 33 3.95 -14.64 -10.71
C LEU A 33 3.17 -15.49 -11.70
N LYS A 34 2.17 -14.91 -12.35
CA LYS A 34 1.31 -15.61 -13.30
C LYS A 34 2.09 -16.03 -14.56
N LEU A 35 2.95 -15.15 -15.07
CA LEU A 35 3.69 -15.36 -16.30
C LEU A 35 4.91 -16.26 -16.10
N SER A 36 5.72 -15.99 -15.08
CA SER A 36 7.00 -16.66 -14.87
C SER A 36 6.93 -17.84 -13.89
N ARG A 37 5.79 -18.03 -13.20
CA ARG A 37 5.62 -18.95 -12.04
C ARG A 37 6.63 -18.70 -10.91
N LYS A 38 7.31 -17.56 -10.92
CA LYS A 38 8.26 -17.10 -9.92
C LYS A 38 7.99 -15.62 -9.63
N ILE A 39 8.46 -15.16 -8.48
CA ILE A 39 8.52 -13.74 -8.15
C ILE A 39 9.92 -13.51 -7.60
N GLU A 40 10.60 -12.47 -8.07
CA GLU A 40 11.90 -12.07 -7.51
C GLU A 40 11.78 -11.64 -6.04
N LYS A 41 10.73 -10.89 -5.69
CA LYS A 41 10.58 -10.26 -4.38
C LYS A 41 9.27 -10.66 -3.68
N PRO A 42 9.12 -11.91 -3.21
CA PRO A 42 7.85 -12.41 -2.66
C PRO A 42 7.45 -11.70 -1.36
N HIS A 43 8.44 -11.23 -0.59
CA HIS A 43 8.21 -10.44 0.62
C HIS A 43 7.53 -9.09 0.34
N MET A 44 7.68 -8.54 -0.88
CA MET A 44 7.07 -7.27 -1.27
C MET A 44 5.55 -7.37 -1.37
N LEU A 45 4.99 -8.51 -1.77
CA LEU A 45 3.54 -8.73 -1.76
C LEU A 45 2.95 -8.52 -0.35
N LYS A 46 3.60 -9.08 0.68
CA LYS A 46 3.15 -8.94 2.07
C LYS A 46 3.38 -7.52 2.59
N ALA A 47 4.53 -6.92 2.26
CA ALA A 47 4.87 -5.56 2.67
C ALA A 47 3.87 -4.54 2.11
N LEU A 48 3.61 -4.57 0.80
CA LEU A 48 2.69 -3.65 0.11
C LEU A 48 1.24 -3.80 0.60
N LYS A 49 0.76 -5.04 0.81
CA LYS A 49 -0.57 -5.27 1.40
C LYS A 49 -0.69 -4.68 2.80
N LYS A 50 0.34 -4.84 3.64
CA LYS A 50 0.36 -4.30 5.00
C LYS A 50 0.46 -2.77 4.99
N GLU A 51 1.21 -2.20 4.06
CA GLU A 51 1.28 -0.74 3.87
C GLU A 51 -0.07 -0.16 3.46
N LYS A 52 -0.74 -0.74 2.45
CA LYS A 52 -2.10 -0.36 2.04
C LYS A 52 -3.08 -0.40 3.20
N ALA A 53 -3.09 -1.51 3.96
CA ALA A 53 -3.98 -1.67 5.10
C ALA A 53 -3.78 -0.56 6.15
N ARG A 54 -2.52 -0.23 6.46
CA ARG A 54 -2.18 0.85 7.40
C ARG A 54 -2.68 2.21 6.91
N ILE A 55 -2.48 2.53 5.63
CA ILE A 55 -2.96 3.80 5.05
C ILE A 55 -4.49 3.88 5.11
N LEU A 56 -5.20 2.81 4.72
CA LEU A 56 -6.66 2.77 4.79
C LEU A 56 -7.20 2.91 6.22
N THR A 57 -6.55 2.29 7.21
CA THR A 57 -6.89 2.47 8.62
C THR A 57 -6.79 3.93 9.03
N ILE A 58 -5.69 4.61 8.68
CA ILE A 58 -5.47 6.03 9.04
C ILE A 58 -6.51 6.92 8.37
N LEU A 59 -6.78 6.72 7.08
CA LEU A 59 -7.82 7.47 6.37
C LEU A 59 -9.20 7.29 7.03
N THR A 60 -9.51 6.07 7.47
CA THR A 60 -10.76 5.76 8.18
C THR A 60 -10.81 6.43 9.55
N GLU A 61 -9.71 6.41 10.30
CA GLU A 61 -9.59 7.11 11.59
C GLU A 61 -9.78 8.61 11.42
N ASN A 62 -9.12 9.22 10.44
CA ASN A 62 -9.24 10.66 10.15
C ASN A 62 -10.68 11.05 9.78
N ASN A 63 -11.37 10.23 8.96
CA ASN A 63 -12.77 10.46 8.58
C ASN A 63 -13.76 10.30 9.76
N LYS A 64 -13.38 9.60 10.84
CA LYS A 64 -14.22 9.45 12.04
C LYS A 64 -13.99 10.54 13.09
N GLN A 65 -12.88 11.25 13.00
CA GLN A 65 -12.48 12.31 13.96
C GLN A 65 -12.87 13.71 13.48
N GLY A 66 -13.19 13.87 12.19
CA GLY A 66 -13.85 15.07 11.65
C GLY A 66 -15.36 14.97 11.71
#